data_AF-A0A2J7VRE2-F1
#
_entry.id   AF-A0A2J7VRE2-F1
#
_cell.length_a   1.000
_cell.length_b   1.000
_cell.length_c   1.000
_cell.angle_alpha   90.00
_cell.angle_beta   90.00
_cell.angle_gamma   90.00
#
_symmetry.space_group_name_H-M   'P 1'
#
loop_
_entity.id
_entity.type
_entity.pdbx_description
1 polymer ?
#
loop_
_entity_poly.entity_id
_entity_poly.type
_entity_poly.pdbx_seq_one_letter_code
_entity_poly.pdbx_strand_id
1 'polypeptide(L)'
;MSDGPYRSLPMSRGWKRLAEFAENANFDRTDTSAAASHALKTTWGNEVPAIVVKGLRDVFLEREPGLFADTRLAKIEAVVSDTAGYGLGRLLTAHASSVLAEGLTGEAGLAETTRRALESYAARAARQIEEHYCRKASARLTQQVRTRISEAIGTADIPALARQCAGLEPRARRGSSIRKHADIDEGVPLS
;
A
#
# COMPACT_ATOMS: atom_id res chain seq x y z
N MET A 1 33.69 -0.18 0.31
CA MET A 1 32.42 -0.11 1.07
C MET A 1 31.33 -0.63 0.16
N SER A 2 30.79 -1.82 0.42
CA SER A 2 29.63 -2.32 -0.32
C SER A 2 28.41 -1.66 0.31
N ASP A 3 27.73 -0.78 -0.42
CA ASP A 3 26.37 -0.39 -0.03
C ASP A 3 25.53 -1.69 0.03
N GLY A 4 24.81 -1.90 1.14
CA GLY A 4 24.21 -3.21 1.49
C GLY A 4 23.26 -3.81 0.42
N PRO A 5 22.88 -5.09 0.57
CA PRO A 5 22.06 -5.83 -0.40
C PRO A 5 20.82 -5.08 -0.93
N TYR A 6 20.19 -4.23 -0.09
CA TYR A 6 19.04 -3.40 -0.44
C TYR A 6 19.25 -2.49 -1.67
N ARG A 7 20.48 -2.05 -1.99
CA ARG A 7 20.73 -1.21 -3.18
C ARG A 7 20.43 -1.93 -4.49
N SER A 8 20.83 -3.19 -4.55
CA SER A 8 20.70 -4.07 -5.72
C SER A 8 19.34 -4.78 -5.81
N LEU A 9 18.46 -4.58 -4.82
CA LEU A 9 17.12 -5.16 -4.81
C LEU A 9 16.31 -4.70 -6.04
N PRO A 10 15.76 -5.58 -6.88
CA PRO A 10 15.00 -5.20 -8.07
C PRO A 10 13.55 -4.80 -7.72
N MET A 11 13.40 -3.76 -6.91
CA MET A 11 12.10 -3.25 -6.44
C MET A 11 12.08 -1.71 -6.42
N SER A 12 10.89 -1.13 -6.23
CA SER A 12 10.74 0.33 -6.13
C SER A 12 11.53 0.91 -4.95
N ARG A 13 11.80 2.22 -5.01
CA ARG A 13 12.56 2.92 -3.96
C ARG A 13 11.95 2.78 -2.56
N GLY A 14 10.63 2.70 -2.46
CA GLY A 14 9.94 2.47 -1.18
C GLY A 14 10.32 1.14 -0.54
N TRP A 15 10.32 0.05 -1.32
CA TRP A 15 10.71 -1.28 -0.84
C TRP A 15 12.21 -1.39 -0.56
N LYS A 16 13.06 -0.73 -1.35
CA LYS A 16 14.50 -0.61 -1.05
C LYS A 16 14.74 0.08 0.30
N ARG A 17 13.99 1.14 0.57
CA ARG A 17 14.11 1.89 1.83
C ARG A 17 13.64 1.07 3.03
N LEU A 18 12.55 0.32 2.88
CA LEU A 18 12.11 -0.63 3.91
C LEU A 18 13.19 -1.70 4.18
N ALA A 19 13.80 -2.27 3.14
CA ALA A 19 14.88 -3.24 3.30
C ALA A 19 16.11 -2.63 4.01
N GLU A 20 16.48 -1.40 3.66
CA GLU A 20 17.54 -0.65 4.35
C GLU A 20 17.23 -0.45 5.85
N PHE A 21 15.98 -0.10 6.20
CA PHE A 21 15.56 0.06 7.60
C PHE A 21 15.49 -1.27 8.35
N ALA A 22 15.14 -2.35 7.67
CA ALA A 22 15.16 -3.69 8.24
C ALA A 22 16.61 -4.19 8.48
N GLU A 23 17.55 -3.80 7.61
CA GLU A 23 18.97 -4.14 7.76
C GLU A 23 19.65 -3.36 8.89
N ASN A 24 19.30 -2.08 9.05
CA ASN A 24 19.92 -1.20 10.04
C ASN A 24 19.12 -1.18 11.35
N ALA A 25 19.74 -1.72 12.42
CA ALA A 25 19.12 -1.81 13.75
C ALA A 25 18.85 -0.46 14.43
N ASN A 26 19.41 0.64 13.93
CA ASN A 26 19.17 1.98 14.48
C ASN A 26 17.76 2.51 14.17
N PHE A 27 17.08 1.96 13.16
CA PHE A 27 15.68 2.29 12.90
C PHE A 27 14.79 1.46 13.80
N ASP A 28 13.78 2.07 14.38
CA ASP A 28 12.89 1.38 15.30
C ASP A 28 11.70 0.73 14.55
N ARG A 29 10.76 0.17 15.33
CA ARG A 29 9.53 -0.42 14.77
C ARG A 29 8.62 0.61 14.12
N THR A 30 8.61 1.85 14.62
CA THR A 30 7.82 2.96 14.08
C THR A 30 8.34 3.35 12.71
N ASP A 31 9.66 3.50 12.56
CA ASP A 31 10.33 3.84 11.31
C ASP A 31 10.06 2.79 10.23
N THR A 32 10.24 1.51 10.59
CA THR A 32 10.04 0.39 9.67
C THR A 32 8.57 0.24 9.27
N SER A 33 7.62 0.39 10.19
CA SER A 33 6.17 0.37 9.90
C SER A 33 5.75 1.53 8.99
N ALA A 34 6.27 2.74 9.24
CA ALA A 34 6.03 3.91 8.40
C ALA A 34 6.59 3.69 6.97
N ALA A 35 7.79 3.11 6.86
CA ALA A 35 8.39 2.77 5.58
C ALA A 35 7.57 1.71 4.81
N ALA A 36 7.03 0.69 5.50
CA ALA A 36 6.15 -0.31 4.90
C ALA A 36 4.84 0.31 4.37
N SER A 37 4.20 1.15 5.19
CA SER A 37 2.98 1.88 4.81
C SER A 37 3.22 2.78 3.59
N HIS A 38 4.35 3.50 3.57
CA HIS A 38 4.74 4.35 2.46
C HIS A 38 5.01 3.55 1.18
N ALA A 39 5.70 2.40 1.28
CA ALA A 39 5.97 1.52 0.15
C ALA A 39 4.67 0.99 -0.47
N LEU A 40 3.73 0.51 0.36
CA LEU A 40 2.41 0.05 -0.07
C LEU A 40 1.58 1.16 -0.73
N LYS A 41 1.53 2.34 -0.13
CA LYS A 41 0.83 3.50 -0.71
C LYS A 41 1.39 3.91 -2.06
N THR A 42 2.72 3.90 -2.20
CA THR A 42 3.39 4.22 -3.47
C THR A 42 3.09 3.15 -4.52
N THR A 43 3.17 1.86 -4.15
CA THR A 43 2.78 0.76 -5.03
C THR A 43 1.33 0.93 -5.48
N TRP A 44 0.40 1.21 -4.58
CA TRP A 44 -1.01 1.45 -4.92
C TRP A 44 -1.17 2.52 -6.01
N GLY A 45 -0.53 3.68 -5.83
CA GLY A 45 -0.59 4.77 -6.80
C GLY A 45 -0.02 4.43 -8.18
N ASN A 46 0.92 3.47 -8.26
CA ASN A 46 1.55 3.06 -9.51
C ASN A 46 0.85 1.86 -10.18
N GLU A 47 0.25 0.98 -9.38
CA GLU A 47 -0.22 -0.34 -9.80
C GLU A 47 -1.74 -0.50 -9.72
N VAL A 48 -2.47 0.56 -9.39
CA VAL A 48 -3.95 0.54 -9.37
C VAL A 48 -4.47 1.77 -10.11
N PRO A 49 -4.92 1.60 -11.37
CA PRO A 49 -5.53 2.69 -12.13
C PRO A 49 -6.75 3.28 -11.43
N ALA A 50 -6.94 4.59 -11.51
CA ALA A 50 -8.07 5.27 -10.90
C ALA A 50 -9.43 4.77 -11.44
N ILE A 51 -9.48 4.32 -12.69
CA ILE A 51 -10.68 3.74 -13.30
C ILE A 51 -11.08 2.43 -12.62
N VAL A 52 -10.11 1.61 -12.19
CA VAL A 52 -10.36 0.36 -11.45
C VAL A 52 -10.97 0.69 -10.09
N VAL A 53 -10.40 1.65 -9.36
CA VAL A 53 -10.96 2.08 -8.06
C VAL A 53 -12.38 2.61 -8.23
N LYS A 54 -12.63 3.42 -9.26
CA LYS A 54 -13.96 3.93 -9.56
C LYS A 54 -14.94 2.79 -9.87
N GLY A 55 -14.59 1.87 -10.76
CA GLY A 55 -15.44 0.74 -11.13
C GLY A 55 -15.79 -0.14 -9.92
N LEU A 56 -14.82 -0.43 -9.05
CA LEU A 56 -15.09 -1.18 -7.82
C LEU A 56 -16.01 -0.41 -6.86
N ARG A 57 -15.84 0.92 -6.73
CA ARG A 57 -16.77 1.73 -5.93
C ARG A 57 -18.18 1.68 -6.49
N ASP A 58 -18.33 1.77 -7.81
CA ASP A 58 -19.64 1.72 -8.46
C ASP A 58 -20.34 0.36 -8.24
N VAL A 59 -19.57 -0.73 -8.10
CA VAL A 59 -20.10 -2.06 -7.76
C VAL A 59 -20.43 -2.21 -6.28
N PHE A 60 -19.53 -1.83 -5.37
CA PHE A 60 -19.70 -2.06 -3.94
C PHE A 60 -20.66 -1.08 -3.27
N LEU A 61 -20.71 0.17 -3.74
CA LEU A 61 -21.49 1.25 -3.14
C LEU A 61 -22.83 1.51 -3.86
N GLU A 62 -23.23 0.62 -4.77
CA GLU A 62 -24.51 0.66 -5.45
C GLU A 62 -25.65 0.63 -4.41
N ARG A 63 -26.52 1.66 -4.44
CA ARG A 63 -27.63 1.83 -3.47
C ARG A 63 -28.75 0.81 -3.65
N GLU A 64 -29.04 0.49 -4.90
CA GLU A 64 -30.01 -0.53 -5.30
C GLU A 64 -29.27 -1.64 -6.03
N PRO A 65 -28.50 -2.46 -5.30
CA PRO A 65 -27.85 -3.58 -5.94
C PRO A 65 -28.96 -4.47 -6.51
N GLY A 66 -28.89 -4.75 -7.81
CA GLY A 66 -29.83 -5.66 -8.45
C GLY A 66 -29.95 -6.96 -7.64
N LEU A 67 -31.15 -7.57 -7.67
CA LEU A 67 -31.51 -8.70 -6.80
C LEU A 67 -30.53 -9.89 -6.83
N PHE A 68 -29.72 -9.99 -7.89
CA PHE A 68 -28.82 -11.10 -8.16
C PHE A 68 -27.34 -10.73 -7.96
N ALA A 69 -26.62 -11.55 -7.20
CA ALA A 69 -25.17 -11.42 -7.01
C ALA A 69 -24.39 -11.54 -8.33
N ASP A 70 -24.89 -12.35 -9.27
CA ASP A 70 -24.29 -12.59 -10.58
C ASP A 70 -24.12 -11.30 -11.40
N THR A 71 -25.05 -10.35 -11.27
CA THR A 71 -24.96 -9.06 -11.94
C THR A 71 -23.78 -8.23 -11.43
N ARG A 72 -23.46 -8.32 -10.14
CA ARG A 72 -22.30 -7.60 -9.56
C ARG A 72 -20.99 -8.27 -9.93
N LEU A 73 -20.94 -9.61 -9.95
CA LEU A 73 -19.75 -10.34 -10.41
C LEU A 73 -19.44 -10.03 -11.89
N ALA A 74 -20.46 -9.96 -12.75
CA ALA A 74 -20.27 -9.54 -14.14
C ALA A 74 -19.70 -8.11 -14.27
N LYS A 75 -20.12 -7.18 -13.40
CA LYS A 75 -19.54 -5.83 -13.35
C LYS A 75 -18.08 -5.84 -12.89
N ILE A 76 -17.69 -6.71 -11.96
CA ILE A 76 -16.27 -6.87 -11.58
C ILE A 76 -15.45 -7.40 -12.75
N GLU A 77 -15.94 -8.41 -13.47
CA GLU A 77 -15.26 -8.95 -14.66
C GLU A 77 -15.04 -7.87 -15.74
N ALA A 78 -15.98 -6.94 -15.91
CA ALA A 78 -15.77 -5.80 -16.79
C ALA A 78 -14.58 -4.92 -16.35
N VAL A 79 -14.43 -4.68 -15.03
CA VAL A 79 -13.31 -3.91 -14.46
C VAL A 79 -11.96 -4.64 -14.59
N VAL A 80 -11.94 -5.97 -14.67
CA VAL A 80 -10.70 -6.74 -14.84
C VAL A 80 -9.93 -6.32 -16.09
N SER A 81 -10.63 -5.95 -17.17
CA SER A 81 -9.99 -5.49 -18.42
C SER A 81 -9.10 -4.24 -18.21
N ASP A 82 -9.49 -3.34 -17.29
CA ASP A 82 -8.75 -2.12 -16.95
C ASP A 82 -7.50 -2.37 -16.09
N THR A 83 -7.27 -3.62 -15.65
CA THR A 83 -6.11 -3.99 -14.83
C THR A 83 -4.95 -4.56 -15.64
N ALA A 84 -5.06 -4.58 -16.97
CA ALA A 84 -4.00 -5.11 -17.84
C ALA A 84 -2.67 -4.39 -17.61
N GLY A 85 -1.61 -5.15 -17.33
CA GLY A 85 -0.28 -4.62 -17.02
C GLY A 85 -0.07 -4.16 -15.56
N TYR A 86 -1.10 -4.25 -14.71
CA TYR A 86 -1.06 -3.78 -13.32
C TYR A 86 -1.27 -4.95 -12.34
N GLY A 87 -0.18 -5.39 -11.70
CA GLY A 87 -0.17 -6.58 -10.85
C GLY A 87 -1.04 -6.44 -9.60
N LEU A 88 -1.00 -5.26 -8.96
CA LEU A 88 -1.86 -4.98 -7.79
C LEU A 88 -3.32 -4.77 -8.20
N GLY A 89 -3.59 -4.12 -9.34
CA GLY A 89 -4.94 -4.00 -9.90
C GLY A 89 -5.60 -5.36 -10.13
N ARG A 90 -4.87 -6.33 -10.70
CA ARG A 90 -5.34 -7.71 -10.89
C ARG A 90 -5.65 -8.42 -9.57
N LEU A 91 -4.78 -8.23 -8.58
CA LEU A 91 -5.01 -8.75 -7.22
C LEU A 91 -6.28 -8.16 -6.61
N LEU A 92 -6.48 -6.86 -6.78
CA LEU A 92 -7.62 -6.13 -6.24
C LEU A 92 -8.94 -6.65 -6.81
N THR A 93 -9.05 -6.83 -8.13
CA THR A 93 -10.28 -7.36 -8.75
C THR A 93 -10.53 -8.82 -8.40
N ALA A 94 -9.47 -9.64 -8.25
CA ALA A 94 -9.63 -11.03 -7.80
C ALA A 94 -10.21 -11.10 -6.37
N HIS A 95 -9.70 -10.27 -5.46
CA HIS A 95 -10.24 -10.17 -4.10
C HIS A 95 -11.65 -9.57 -4.09
N ALA A 96 -11.97 -8.63 -4.98
CA ALA A 96 -13.31 -8.08 -5.12
C ALA A 96 -14.36 -9.16 -5.39
N SER A 97 -14.08 -10.07 -6.34
CA SER A 97 -14.96 -11.20 -6.64
C SER A 97 -15.14 -12.13 -5.43
N SER A 98 -14.05 -12.45 -4.71
CA SER A 98 -14.11 -13.28 -3.49
C SER A 98 -14.96 -12.64 -2.39
N VAL A 99 -14.73 -11.36 -2.11
CA VAL A 99 -15.42 -10.62 -1.05
C VAL A 99 -16.92 -10.49 -1.37
N LEU A 100 -17.28 -10.26 -2.63
CA LEU A 100 -18.69 -10.28 -3.05
C LEU A 100 -19.32 -11.67 -2.91
N ALA A 101 -18.60 -12.74 -3.25
CA ALA A 101 -19.08 -14.11 -3.08
C ALA A 101 -19.29 -14.47 -1.60
N GLU A 102 -18.53 -13.85 -0.70
CA GLU A 102 -18.72 -13.93 0.77
C GLU A 102 -19.89 -13.06 1.28
N GLY A 103 -20.58 -12.32 0.41
CA GLY A 103 -21.73 -11.47 0.75
C GLY A 103 -21.37 -10.10 1.31
N LEU A 104 -20.07 -9.75 1.38
CA LEU A 104 -19.61 -8.47 1.88
C LEU A 104 -19.80 -7.39 0.81
N THR A 105 -20.59 -6.36 1.15
CA THR A 105 -20.94 -5.25 0.24
C THR A 105 -20.77 -3.90 0.93
N GLY A 106 -21.06 -2.80 0.24
CA GLY A 106 -20.92 -1.45 0.79
C GLY A 106 -19.47 -1.06 1.07
N GLU A 107 -19.29 -0.08 1.94
CA GLU A 107 -17.95 0.39 2.33
C GLU A 107 -17.11 -0.72 2.99
N ALA A 108 -17.75 -1.59 3.77
CA ALA A 108 -17.08 -2.70 4.45
C ALA A 108 -16.47 -3.68 3.44
N GLY A 109 -17.24 -4.10 2.43
CA GLY A 109 -16.74 -4.98 1.37
C GLY A 109 -15.64 -4.33 0.54
N LEU A 110 -15.76 -3.04 0.23
CA LEU A 110 -14.72 -2.34 -0.53
C LEU A 110 -13.41 -2.17 0.28
N ALA A 111 -13.52 -1.82 1.56
CA ALA A 111 -12.37 -1.73 2.46
C ALA A 111 -11.68 -3.09 2.61
N GLU A 112 -12.46 -4.16 2.79
CA GLU A 112 -11.94 -5.52 2.94
C GLU A 112 -11.24 -6.02 1.67
N THR A 113 -11.85 -5.78 0.50
CA THR A 113 -11.24 -6.06 -0.82
C THR A 113 -9.87 -5.40 -0.94
N THR A 114 -9.81 -4.11 -0.59
CA THR A 114 -8.58 -3.31 -0.67
C THR A 114 -7.54 -3.80 0.32
N ARG A 115 -7.94 -4.13 1.56
CA ARG A 115 -7.07 -4.68 2.61
C ARG A 115 -6.43 -5.99 2.16
N ARG A 116 -7.22 -6.95 1.68
CA ARG A 116 -6.72 -8.26 1.20
C ARG A 116 -5.74 -8.12 0.05
N ALA A 117 -5.98 -7.17 -0.87
CA ALA A 117 -5.07 -6.89 -1.97
C ALA A 117 -3.72 -6.34 -1.48
N LEU A 118 -3.75 -5.36 -0.57
CA LEU A 118 -2.54 -4.79 0.04
C LEU A 118 -1.75 -5.84 0.83
N GLU A 119 -2.41 -6.67 1.63
CA GLU A 119 -1.76 -7.74 2.40
C GLU A 119 -1.14 -8.81 1.50
N SER A 120 -1.87 -9.23 0.46
CA SER A 120 -1.37 -10.19 -0.52
C SER A 120 -0.13 -9.67 -1.24
N TYR A 121 -0.13 -8.38 -1.60
CA TYR A 121 1.03 -7.74 -2.21
C TYR A 121 2.18 -7.61 -1.21
N ALA A 122 1.91 -7.18 0.03
CA ALA A 122 2.92 -7.05 1.07
C ALA A 122 3.64 -8.38 1.33
N ALA A 123 2.90 -9.49 1.39
CA ALA A 123 3.46 -10.83 1.55
C ALA A 123 4.38 -11.22 0.37
N ARG A 124 3.99 -10.91 -0.87
CA ARG A 124 4.82 -11.14 -2.06
C ARG A 124 6.09 -10.30 -2.03
N ALA A 125 5.96 -9.02 -1.71
CA ALA A 125 7.07 -8.07 -1.61
C ALA A 125 8.07 -8.49 -0.51
N ALA A 126 7.59 -8.91 0.66
CA ALA A 126 8.42 -9.43 1.75
C ALA A 126 9.23 -10.66 1.31
N ARG A 127 8.59 -11.60 0.61
CA ARG A 127 9.26 -12.79 0.07
C ARG A 127 10.31 -12.45 -0.97
N GLN A 128 10.04 -11.51 -1.87
CA GLN A 128 11.01 -11.05 -2.86
C GLN A 128 12.25 -10.43 -2.19
N ILE A 129 12.07 -9.67 -1.11
CA ILE A 129 13.18 -9.12 -0.34
C ILE A 129 13.97 -10.25 0.34
N GLU A 130 13.30 -11.17 1.03
CA GLU A 130 13.93 -12.31 1.69
C GLU A 130 14.78 -13.14 0.71
N GLU A 131 14.21 -13.51 -0.44
CA GLU A 131 14.93 -14.26 -1.48
C GLU A 131 16.16 -13.52 -2.01
N HIS A 132 16.07 -12.20 -2.17
CA HIS A 132 17.22 -11.38 -2.57
C HIS A 132 18.33 -11.41 -1.52
N TYR A 133 17.97 -11.29 -0.23
CA TYR A 133 18.93 -11.40 0.88
C TYR A 133 19.53 -12.80 0.99
N CYS A 134 18.75 -13.87 0.81
CA CYS A 134 19.27 -15.24 0.74
C CYS A 134 20.39 -15.40 -0.30
N ARG A 135 20.31 -14.69 -1.44
CA ARG A 135 21.31 -14.75 -2.52
C ARG A 135 22.52 -13.83 -2.29
N LYS A 136 22.42 -12.82 -1.44
CA LYS A 136 23.38 -11.69 -1.36
C LYS A 136 23.98 -11.47 0.02
N ALA A 137 23.45 -12.08 1.07
CA ALA A 137 23.80 -11.82 2.45
C ALA A 137 24.03 -13.09 3.27
N SER A 138 24.57 -12.92 4.48
CA SER A 138 24.67 -14.02 5.46
C SER A 138 23.28 -14.44 5.97
N ALA A 139 23.14 -15.71 6.35
CA ALA A 139 21.90 -16.24 6.94
C ALA A 139 21.41 -15.42 8.14
N ARG A 140 22.32 -14.92 8.98
CA ARG A 140 21.99 -14.05 10.12
C ARG A 140 21.33 -12.74 9.67
N LEU A 141 21.91 -12.08 8.66
CA LEU A 141 21.37 -10.82 8.14
C LEU A 141 20.02 -11.03 7.46
N THR A 142 19.91 -12.09 6.66
CA THR A 142 18.64 -12.50 6.02
C THR A 142 17.55 -12.73 7.05
N GLN A 143 17.84 -13.46 8.13
CA GLN A 143 16.86 -13.72 9.19
C GLN A 143 16.45 -12.43 9.90
N GLN A 144 17.40 -11.53 10.20
CA GLN A 144 17.11 -10.23 10.79
C GLN A 144 16.15 -9.41 9.90
N VAL A 145 16.47 -9.28 8.61
CA VAL A 145 15.68 -8.53 7.64
C VAL A 145 14.29 -9.14 7.47
N ARG A 146 14.19 -10.46 7.36
CA ARG A 146 12.92 -11.19 7.30
C ARG A 146 12.04 -10.88 8.50
N THR A 147 12.58 -11.01 9.72
CA THR A 147 11.83 -10.76 10.96
C THR A 147 11.36 -9.31 11.00
N ARG A 148 12.25 -8.34 10.74
CA ARG A 148 11.92 -6.91 10.83
C ARG A 148 10.93 -6.47 9.75
N ILE A 149 11.00 -7.00 8.53
CA ILE A 149 9.98 -6.73 7.50
C ILE A 149 8.62 -7.32 7.89
N SER A 150 8.61 -8.54 8.40
CA SER A 150 7.37 -9.19 8.85
C SER A 150 6.71 -8.40 9.98
N GLU A 151 7.49 -7.94 10.96
CA GLU A 151 7.03 -7.06 12.04
C GLU A 151 6.54 -5.70 11.52
N ALA A 152 7.26 -5.10 10.59
CA ALA A 152 6.90 -3.80 10.00
C ALA A 152 5.57 -3.87 9.25
N ILE A 153 5.34 -4.93 8.47
CA ILE A 153 4.07 -5.16 7.77
C ILE A 153 2.95 -5.48 8.78
N GLY A 154 3.24 -6.31 9.78
CA GLY A 154 2.26 -6.70 10.81
C GLY A 154 1.83 -5.55 11.73
N THR A 155 2.65 -4.53 11.90
CA THR A 155 2.34 -3.32 12.70
C THR A 155 1.93 -2.11 11.85
N ALA A 156 1.92 -2.23 10.53
CA ALA A 156 1.39 -1.19 9.65
C ALA A 156 -0.14 -1.13 9.77
N ASP A 157 -0.70 0.07 9.79
CA ASP A 157 -2.16 0.29 9.78
C ASP A 157 -2.72 0.10 8.36
N ILE A 158 -2.63 -1.15 7.87
CA ILE A 158 -3.17 -1.57 6.58
C ILE A 158 -4.69 -1.33 6.51
N PRO A 159 -5.50 -1.53 7.56
CA PRO A 159 -6.92 -1.18 7.53
C PRO A 159 -7.17 0.30 7.20
N ALA A 160 -6.49 1.24 7.87
CA ALA A 160 -6.63 2.65 7.55
C ALA A 160 -6.12 2.98 6.14
N LEU A 161 -4.97 2.41 5.74
CA LEU A 161 -4.45 2.58 4.39
C LEU A 161 -5.42 2.06 3.33
N ALA A 162 -6.08 0.92 3.59
CA ALA A 162 -7.07 0.34 2.68
C ALA A 162 -8.27 1.27 2.47
N ARG A 163 -8.79 1.88 3.55
CA ARG A 163 -9.87 2.88 3.46
C ARG A 163 -9.43 4.11 2.67
N GLN A 164 -8.21 4.59 2.87
CA GLN A 164 -7.65 5.71 2.11
C GLN A 164 -7.54 5.37 0.61
N CYS A 165 -6.96 4.21 0.29
CA CYS A 165 -6.79 3.70 -1.07
C CYS A 165 -8.12 3.48 -1.79
N ALA A 166 -9.14 2.99 -1.08
CA ALA A 166 -10.51 2.82 -1.58
C ALA A 166 -11.27 4.16 -1.77
N GLY A 167 -10.71 5.28 -1.31
CA GLY A 167 -11.38 6.59 -1.32
C GLY A 167 -12.59 6.65 -0.38
N LEU A 168 -12.57 5.86 0.70
CA LEU A 168 -13.62 5.84 1.73
C LEU A 168 -13.36 6.84 2.85
N GLU A 169 -12.12 7.31 2.97
CA GLU A 169 -11.82 8.41 3.89
C GLU A 169 -12.37 9.73 3.34
N PRO A 170 -12.90 10.61 4.20
CA PRO A 170 -13.23 11.96 3.80
C PRO A 170 -12.00 12.56 3.14
N ARG A 171 -12.16 13.17 1.95
CA ARG A 171 -11.10 13.99 1.39
C ARG A 171 -10.76 15.02 2.45
N ALA A 172 -9.64 14.84 3.16
CA ALA A 172 -9.06 15.90 3.94
C ALA A 172 -8.99 17.08 2.98
N ARG A 173 -9.75 18.15 3.26
CA ARG A 173 -9.62 19.42 2.54
C ARG A 173 -8.12 19.64 2.49
N ARG A 174 -7.52 19.69 1.29
CA ARG A 174 -6.07 19.89 1.15
C ARG A 174 -5.77 21.12 1.97
N GLY A 175 -5.26 20.90 3.19
CA GLY A 175 -4.94 21.96 4.10
C GLY A 175 -3.93 22.81 3.37
N SER A 176 -4.24 24.10 3.26
CA SER A 176 -3.33 25.18 2.93
C SER A 176 -1.89 24.71 2.99
N SER A 177 -1.16 24.84 1.89
CA SER A 177 0.30 24.77 1.86
C SER A 177 0.86 25.26 3.19
N ILE A 178 1.75 24.47 3.81
CA ILE A 178 2.57 24.92 4.93
C ILE A 178 3.05 26.32 4.56
N ARG A 179 2.50 27.36 5.20
CA ARG A 179 3.03 28.71 5.05
C ARG A 179 4.43 28.60 5.61
N LYS A 180 5.42 28.75 4.73
CA LYS A 180 6.80 28.98 5.16
C LYS A 180 6.71 30.11 6.20
N HIS A 181 7.24 29.89 7.39
CA HIS A 181 7.50 30.98 8.31
C HIS A 181 8.55 31.87 7.64
N ALA A 182 8.08 32.89 6.93
CA ALA A 182 8.86 34.09 6.69
C ALA A 182 8.64 34.94 7.95
N ASP A 183 9.65 34.95 8.82
CA ASP A 183 10.05 36.10 9.65
C ASP A 183 10.93 35.63 10.79
N ILE A 184 12.24 35.53 10.50
CA ILE A 184 13.28 35.65 11.53
C ILE A 184 14.49 36.36 10.90
N ASP A 185 14.28 37.54 10.31
CA ASP A 185 15.41 38.43 9.96
C ASP A 185 15.02 39.91 9.82
N GLU A 186 14.06 40.41 10.60
CA GLU A 186 13.93 41.86 10.79
C GLU A 186 14.76 42.27 12.01
N GLY A 187 15.98 42.76 11.74
CA GLY A 187 16.85 43.35 12.74
C GLY A 187 16.25 44.59 13.41
N VAL A 188 16.70 44.87 14.63
CA VAL A 188 16.20 45.95 15.50
C VAL A 188 16.47 47.33 14.86
N PRO A 189 15.49 48.26 14.82
CA PRO A 189 15.74 49.63 14.39
C PRO A 189 16.67 50.35 15.38
N LEU A 190 17.78 50.89 14.88
CA LEU A 190 18.65 51.76 15.65
C LEU A 190 17.94 53.10 15.87
N SER A 191 17.66 53.41 17.13
CA SER A 191 17.25 54.74 17.63
C SER A 191 18.40 55.73 17.61
#